data_AF-A0A812RQG9-F1
#
_entry.id   AF-A0A812RQG9-F1
#
_cell.length_a   1.000
_cell.length_b   1.000
_cell.length_c   1.000
_cell.angle_alpha   90.00
_cell.angle_beta   90.00
_cell.angle_gamma   90.00
#
_symmetry.space_group_name_H-M   'P 1'
#
loop_
_entity.id
_entity.type
_entity.pdbx_description
1 polymer ?
#
loop_
_entity_poly.entity_id
_entity_poly.type
_entity_poly.pdbx_seq_one_letter_code
_entity_poly.pdbx_strand_id
1 'polypeptide(L)'
;VCADKQTSMNKLIDEAFQALFQKLSTLDEDCLDILADAFAFRLSNNSFKADWDPFVGAQATDQAKRFAKQTLQKLQRLLEHQNLMHRLPEALHALAPLEPKPTSGLAVVSKPQFGRMINLVRLKDANPGKVLEFCRWLMRAEVDAEQSEKAEPSL
;
A
#
# COMPACT_ATOMS: atom_id res chain seq x y z
N VAL A 1 2.76 -22.05 -35.46
CA VAL A 1 2.92 -20.63 -35.88
C VAL A 1 2.63 -19.62 -34.76
N CYS A 2 1.54 -19.74 -33.98
CA CYS A 2 1.30 -18.80 -32.87
C CYS A 2 2.17 -19.06 -31.62
N ALA A 3 2.44 -20.32 -31.26
CA ALA A 3 3.23 -20.65 -30.07
C ALA A 3 4.71 -20.24 -30.16
N ASP A 4 5.33 -20.36 -31.34
CA ASP A 4 6.73 -19.98 -31.54
C ASP A 4 6.93 -18.46 -31.46
N LYS A 5 5.98 -17.71 -32.04
CA LYS A 5 5.94 -16.24 -31.93
C LYS A 5 5.70 -15.81 -30.47
N GLN A 6 4.82 -16.49 -29.75
CA GLN A 6 4.57 -16.24 -28.31
C GLN A 6 5.84 -16.44 -27.47
N THR A 7 6.59 -17.53 -27.74
CA THR A 7 7.81 -17.86 -27.00
C THR A 7 8.92 -16.86 -27.28
N SER A 8 9.09 -16.47 -28.55
CA SER A 8 10.07 -15.45 -28.95
C SER A 8 9.75 -14.09 -28.30
N MET A 9 8.47 -13.69 -28.30
CA MET A 9 8.02 -12.45 -27.67
C MET A 9 8.26 -12.44 -26.15
N ASN A 10 7.99 -13.56 -25.46
CA ASN A 10 8.23 -13.65 -24.02
C ASN A 10 9.71 -13.47 -23.67
N LYS A 11 10.62 -14.07 -24.46
CA LYS A 11 12.07 -13.89 -24.29
C LYS A 11 12.50 -12.43 -24.49
N LEU A 12 11.99 -11.79 -25.53
CA LEU A 12 12.30 -10.38 -25.81
C LEU A 12 11.82 -9.46 -24.68
N ILE A 13 10.65 -9.75 -24.09
CA ILE A 13 10.15 -9.01 -22.93
C ILE A 13 11.05 -9.23 -21.72
N ASP A 14 11.49 -10.46 -21.44
CA ASP A 14 12.39 -10.74 -20.32
C ASP A 14 13.74 -10.02 -20.50
N GLU A 15 14.30 -10.05 -21.71
CA GLU A 15 15.52 -9.31 -22.05
C GLU A 15 15.35 -7.79 -21.88
N ALA A 16 14.19 -7.24 -22.26
CA ALA A 16 13.89 -5.82 -22.08
C ALA A 16 13.81 -5.42 -20.60
N PHE A 17 13.13 -6.22 -19.76
CA PHE A 17 13.11 -5.99 -18.31
C PHE A 17 14.51 -6.07 -17.71
N GLN A 18 15.31 -7.07 -18.08
CA GLN A 18 16.69 -7.19 -17.62
C GLN A 18 17.54 -5.97 -17.98
N ALA A 19 17.42 -5.46 -19.21
CA ALA A 19 18.11 -4.24 -19.63
C ALA A 19 17.66 -3.00 -18.84
N LEU A 20 16.37 -2.92 -18.47
CA LEU A 20 15.83 -1.85 -17.63
C LEU A 20 16.33 -1.98 -16.17
N PHE A 21 16.43 -3.19 -15.64
CA PHE A 21 16.96 -3.43 -14.29
C PHE A 21 18.41 -2.95 -14.12
N GLN A 22 19.24 -3.11 -15.15
CA GLN A 22 20.61 -2.59 -15.15
C GLN A 22 20.68 -1.05 -15.10
N LYS A 23 19.60 -0.36 -15.50
CA LYS A 23 19.51 1.10 -15.55
C LYS A 23 18.67 1.70 -14.43
N LEU A 24 18.26 0.91 -13.44
CA LEU A 24 17.43 1.38 -12.32
C LEU A 24 18.01 2.63 -11.65
N SER A 25 19.33 2.72 -11.48
CA SER A 25 20.01 3.87 -10.86
C SER A 25 19.84 5.20 -11.60
N THR A 26 19.43 5.16 -12.86
CA THR A 26 19.29 6.34 -13.74
C THR A 26 17.83 6.74 -13.99
N LEU A 27 16.87 5.92 -13.57
CA LEU A 27 15.45 6.20 -13.74
C LEU A 27 14.97 7.19 -12.69
N ASP A 28 14.11 8.10 -13.12
CA ASP A 28 13.31 8.95 -12.26
C ASP A 28 12.21 8.15 -11.55
N GLU A 29 11.67 8.69 -10.46
CA GLU A 29 10.66 8.00 -9.63
C GLU A 29 9.37 7.70 -10.39
N ASP A 30 8.95 8.54 -11.34
CA ASP A 30 7.74 8.31 -12.14
C ASP A 30 7.93 7.12 -13.09
N CYS A 31 9.07 7.04 -13.79
CA CYS A 31 9.40 5.88 -14.61
C CYS A 31 9.56 4.61 -13.76
N LEU A 32 10.06 4.73 -12.54
CA LEU A 32 10.23 3.61 -11.61
C LEU A 32 8.87 3.04 -11.17
N ASP A 33 7.87 3.89 -10.91
CA ASP A 33 6.51 3.47 -10.59
C ASP A 33 5.82 2.78 -11.77
N ILE A 34 5.98 3.32 -12.99
CA ILE A 34 5.43 2.72 -14.22
C ILE A 34 6.08 1.34 -14.47
N LEU A 35 7.39 1.24 -14.30
CA LEU A 35 8.11 -0.02 -14.45
C LEU A 35 7.65 -1.04 -13.40
N ALA A 36 7.46 -0.60 -12.16
CA ALA A 36 7.00 -1.47 -11.07
C ALA A 36 5.59 -2.02 -11.34
N ASP A 37 4.69 -1.19 -11.90
CA ASP A 37 3.34 -1.61 -12.28
C ASP A 37 3.35 -2.63 -13.44
N ALA A 38 4.11 -2.33 -14.50
CA ALA A 38 4.28 -3.25 -15.62
C ALA A 38 4.89 -4.59 -15.20
N PHE A 39 5.87 -4.56 -14.30
CA PHE A 39 6.51 -5.77 -13.78
C PHE A 39 5.58 -6.56 -12.86
N ALA A 40 4.80 -5.90 -12.00
CA ALA A 40 3.80 -6.55 -11.16
C ALA A 40 2.77 -7.32 -12.01
N PHE A 41 2.30 -6.72 -13.12
CA PHE A 41 1.39 -7.39 -14.05
C PHE A 41 2.07 -8.57 -14.80
N ARG A 42 3.34 -8.43 -15.17
CA ARG A 42 4.12 -9.54 -15.76
C ARG A 42 4.24 -10.71 -14.79
N LEU A 43 4.46 -10.45 -13.51
CA LEU A 43 4.59 -11.46 -12.46
C LEU A 43 3.27 -12.18 -12.19
N SER A 44 2.15 -11.46 -12.14
CA SER A 44 0.84 -12.08 -11.90
C SER A 44 0.47 -13.08 -12.99
N ASN A 45 0.87 -12.83 -14.22
CA ASN A 45 0.61 -13.70 -15.37
C ASN A 45 1.60 -14.87 -15.52
N ASN A 46 2.81 -14.77 -14.93
CA ASN A 46 3.86 -15.79 -15.03
C ASN A 46 4.13 -16.55 -13.72
N SER A 47 3.10 -16.71 -12.89
CA SER A 47 3.21 -17.47 -11.63
C SER A 47 4.29 -16.94 -10.68
N PHE A 48 4.54 -15.63 -10.68
CA PHE A 48 5.46 -14.94 -9.75
C PHE A 48 6.93 -15.38 -9.87
N LYS A 49 7.29 -16.00 -11.00
CA LYS A 49 8.65 -16.42 -11.27
C LYS A 49 9.45 -15.24 -11.84
N ALA A 50 10.41 -14.78 -11.06
CA ALA A 50 11.45 -13.86 -11.51
C ALA A 50 12.73 -14.10 -10.69
N ASP A 51 13.85 -13.64 -11.23
CA ASP A 51 15.09 -13.53 -10.50
C ASP A 51 15.02 -12.30 -9.57
N TRP A 52 15.06 -12.56 -8.27
CA TRP A 52 14.96 -11.52 -7.24
C TRP A 52 16.31 -11.16 -6.61
N ASP A 53 17.36 -11.94 -6.90
CA ASP A 53 18.68 -11.78 -6.31
C ASP A 53 19.26 -10.36 -6.49
N PRO A 54 19.05 -9.66 -7.62
CA PRO A 54 19.53 -8.28 -7.79
C PRO A 54 18.88 -7.26 -6.86
N PHE A 55 17.70 -7.57 -6.30
CA PHE A 55 16.91 -6.62 -5.51
C PHE A 55 16.97 -6.88 -4.00
N VAL A 56 17.60 -7.98 -3.58
CA VAL A 56 17.61 -8.44 -2.19
C VAL A 56 19.05 -8.53 -1.65
N GLY A 57 19.19 -8.34 -0.33
CA GLY A 57 20.47 -8.50 0.36
C GLY A 57 21.31 -7.21 0.44
N ALA A 58 22.56 -7.38 0.91
CA ALA A 58 23.48 -6.28 1.18
C ALA A 58 24.03 -5.62 -0.09
N GLN A 59 24.11 -6.37 -1.19
CA GLN A 59 24.64 -5.89 -2.48
C GLN A 59 23.59 -5.13 -3.32
N ALA A 60 22.30 -5.24 -2.97
CA ALA A 60 21.24 -4.54 -3.67
C ALA A 60 21.27 -3.04 -3.35
N THR A 61 21.23 -2.22 -4.40
CA THR A 61 21.20 -0.76 -4.30
C THR A 61 19.89 -0.27 -3.66
N ASP A 62 19.90 0.93 -3.09
CA ASP A 62 18.69 1.50 -2.49
C ASP A 62 17.55 1.64 -3.50
N GLN A 63 17.89 1.97 -4.75
CA GLN A 63 16.92 2.12 -5.84
C GLN A 63 16.33 0.77 -6.28
N ALA A 64 17.15 -0.29 -6.31
CA ALA A 64 16.68 -1.66 -6.55
C ALA A 64 15.74 -2.15 -5.44
N LYS A 65 16.06 -1.86 -4.16
CA LYS A 65 15.19 -2.16 -3.02
C LYS A 65 13.88 -1.37 -3.07
N ARG A 66 13.92 -0.10 -3.47
CA ARG A 66 12.72 0.73 -3.67
C ARG A 66 11.84 0.18 -4.78
N PHE A 67 12.43 -0.17 -5.92
CA PHE A 67 11.74 -0.81 -7.03
C PHE A 67 11.00 -2.07 -6.56
N ALA A 68 11.72 -2.99 -5.89
CA ALA A 68 11.10 -4.22 -5.39
C ALA A 68 9.96 -3.94 -4.39
N LYS A 69 10.13 -2.98 -3.46
CA LYS A 69 9.06 -2.59 -2.54
C LYS A 69 7.82 -2.07 -3.28
N GLN A 70 8.01 -1.21 -4.28
CA GLN A 70 6.90 -0.69 -5.10
C GLN A 70 6.22 -1.82 -5.86
N THR A 71 6.97 -2.72 -6.51
CA THR A 71 6.40 -3.89 -7.19
C THR A 71 5.57 -4.75 -6.24
N LEU A 72 6.09 -5.06 -5.05
CA LEU A 72 5.40 -5.86 -4.04
C LEU A 72 4.11 -5.17 -3.54
N GLN A 73 4.11 -3.84 -3.40
CA GLN A 73 2.90 -3.07 -3.10
C GLN A 73 1.85 -3.18 -4.20
N LYS A 74 2.24 -3.10 -5.47
CA LYS A 74 1.30 -3.27 -6.59
C LYS A 74 0.76 -4.70 -6.63
N LEU A 75 1.62 -5.71 -6.38
CA LEU A 75 1.20 -7.11 -6.30
C LEU A 75 0.22 -7.39 -5.15
N GLN A 76 0.39 -6.76 -3.99
CA GLN A 76 -0.55 -6.87 -2.87
C GLN A 76 -1.94 -6.28 -3.20
N ARG A 77 -2.03 -5.34 -4.15
CA ARG A 77 -3.34 -4.85 -4.61
C ARG A 77 -4.04 -5.85 -5.53
N LEU A 78 -3.26 -6.70 -6.22
CA LEU A 78 -3.77 -7.73 -7.13
C LEU A 78 -4.04 -9.06 -6.41
N LEU A 79 -3.40 -9.30 -5.26
CA LEU A 79 -3.49 -10.54 -4.49
C LEU A 79 -3.74 -10.28 -3.01
N GLU A 80 -4.47 -11.18 -2.36
CA GLU A 80 -4.53 -11.21 -0.90
C GLU A 80 -3.13 -11.41 -0.28
N HIS A 81 -2.84 -10.72 0.82
CA HIS A 81 -1.51 -10.67 1.44
C HIS A 81 -0.96 -12.07 1.78
N GLN A 82 -1.79 -12.98 2.30
CA GLN A 82 -1.35 -14.35 2.62
C GLN A 82 -0.92 -15.12 1.36
N ASN A 83 -1.65 -14.97 0.25
CA ASN A 83 -1.32 -15.62 -1.02
C ASN A 83 -0.04 -15.04 -1.62
N LEU A 84 0.18 -13.73 -1.48
CA LEU A 84 1.43 -13.08 -1.88
C LEU A 84 2.63 -13.65 -1.10
N MET A 85 2.54 -13.70 0.23
CA MET A 85 3.62 -14.21 1.08
C MET A 85 3.95 -15.68 0.83
N HIS A 86 2.94 -16.50 0.51
CA HIS A 86 3.15 -17.91 0.19
C HIS A 86 3.87 -18.14 -1.15
N ARG A 87 3.70 -17.24 -2.12
CA ARG A 87 4.30 -17.36 -3.46
C ARG A 87 5.69 -16.74 -3.56
N LEU A 88 6.00 -15.77 -2.70
CA LEU A 88 7.28 -15.07 -2.73
C LEU A 88 8.37 -15.84 -1.98
N PRO A 89 9.62 -15.80 -2.48
CA PRO A 89 10.79 -16.23 -1.71
C PRO A 89 10.91 -15.52 -0.36
N GLU A 90 11.38 -16.23 0.67
CA GLU A 90 11.55 -15.71 2.05
C GLU A 90 12.42 -14.45 2.10
N ALA A 91 13.42 -14.35 1.20
CA ALA A 91 14.31 -13.21 1.12
C ALA A 91 13.56 -11.88 0.84
N LEU A 92 12.39 -11.93 0.20
CA LEU A 92 11.54 -10.77 -0.09
C LEU A 92 10.55 -10.44 1.03
N HIS A 93 10.35 -11.31 2.02
CA HIS A 93 9.37 -11.10 3.08
C HIS A 93 9.66 -9.82 3.87
N ALA A 94 10.93 -9.46 4.04
CA ALA A 94 11.34 -8.21 4.67
C ALA A 94 11.03 -6.95 3.84
N LEU A 95 10.87 -7.09 2.51
CA LEU A 95 10.50 -6.00 1.60
C LEU A 95 8.99 -5.96 1.31
N ALA A 96 8.28 -7.04 1.64
CA ALA A 96 6.84 -7.15 1.40
C ALA A 96 6.07 -6.09 2.22
N PRO A 97 5.01 -5.51 1.63
CA PRO A 97 4.17 -4.58 2.34
C PRO A 97 3.45 -5.26 3.50
N LEU A 98 3.26 -4.50 4.59
CA LEU A 98 2.48 -4.94 5.74
C LEU A 98 1.05 -5.32 5.32
N GLU A 99 0.47 -6.27 6.03
CA GLU A 99 -0.91 -6.68 5.82
C GLU A 99 -1.84 -5.46 5.97
N PRO A 100 -2.80 -5.25 5.03
CA PRO A 100 -3.65 -4.07 5.04
C PRO A 100 -4.78 -4.28 6.05
N LYS A 101 -4.44 -4.17 7.34
CA LYS A 101 -5.38 -4.27 8.45
C LYS A 101 -5.81 -2.88 8.91
N PRO A 102 -7.09 -2.70 9.30
CA PRO A 102 -7.52 -1.47 9.96
C PRO A 102 -6.67 -1.20 11.19
N THR A 103 -6.17 0.02 11.33
CA THR A 103 -5.39 0.42 12.51
C THR A 103 -6.26 0.32 13.76
N SER A 104 -5.84 -0.52 14.71
CA SER A 104 -6.45 -0.63 16.04
C SER A 104 -5.64 0.17 17.06
N GLY A 105 -6.28 0.54 18.19
CA GLY A 105 -5.57 1.20 19.30
C GLY A 105 -5.30 2.70 19.13
N LEU A 106 -5.97 3.37 18.19
CA LEU A 106 -5.90 4.83 18.12
C LEU A 106 -6.50 5.45 19.40
N ALA A 107 -5.84 6.46 19.99
CA ALA A 107 -6.32 7.15 21.20
C ALA A 107 -7.73 7.77 21.03
N VAL A 108 -8.15 8.03 19.79
CA VAL A 108 -9.51 8.49 19.48
C VAL A 108 -10.57 7.42 19.77
N VAL A 109 -10.22 6.13 19.69
CA VAL A 109 -11.15 5.01 19.93
C VAL A 109 -11.57 4.94 21.40
N SER A 110 -10.69 5.35 22.32
CA SER A 110 -11.02 5.46 23.75
C SER A 110 -11.92 6.64 24.09
N LYS A 111 -12.12 7.59 23.17
CA LYS A 111 -12.99 8.74 23.41
C LYS A 111 -14.47 8.30 23.38
N PRO A 112 -15.32 8.69 24.34
CA PRO A 112 -16.73 8.31 24.38
C PRO A 112 -17.51 8.78 23.13
N GLN A 113 -17.06 9.86 22.50
CA GLN A 113 -17.59 10.38 21.24
C GLN A 113 -17.47 9.36 20.10
N PHE A 114 -16.35 8.63 20.03
CA PHE A 114 -16.11 7.61 19.03
C PHE A 114 -17.08 6.43 19.22
N GLY A 115 -17.27 5.97 20.46
CA GLY A 115 -18.24 4.92 20.80
C GLY A 115 -19.67 5.30 20.42
N ARG A 116 -20.06 6.57 20.66
CA ARG A 116 -21.38 7.10 20.27
C ARG A 116 -21.56 7.15 18.74
N MET A 117 -20.52 7.54 17.99
CA MET A 117 -20.53 7.52 16.53
C MET A 117 -20.72 6.09 16.00
N ILE A 118 -19.94 5.14 16.50
CA ILE A 118 -20.02 3.74 16.10
C ILE A 118 -21.42 3.17 16.36
N ASN A 119 -22.04 3.50 17.49
CA ASN A 119 -23.40 3.07 17.79
C ASN A 119 -24.44 3.67 16.84
N LEU A 120 -24.29 4.94 16.42
CA LEU A 120 -25.19 5.56 15.45
C LEU A 120 -25.09 4.92 14.06
N VAL A 121 -23.88 4.50 13.67
CA VAL A 121 -23.61 3.90 12.34
C VAL A 121 -23.92 2.41 12.29
N ARG A 122 -23.79 1.67 13.41
CA ARG A 122 -24.08 0.23 13.49
C ARG A 122 -25.57 -0.11 13.56
N LEU A 123 -26.45 0.88 13.70
CA LEU A 123 -27.90 0.66 13.64
C LEU A 123 -28.30 0.18 12.24
N LYS A 124 -29.19 -0.84 12.19
CA LYS A 124 -29.66 -1.47 10.94
C LYS A 124 -30.25 -0.45 9.94
N ASP A 125 -30.80 0.64 10.45
CA ASP A 125 -31.23 1.82 9.70
C ASP A 125 -30.47 3.05 10.21
N ALA A 126 -29.24 3.23 9.73
CA ALA A 126 -28.43 4.40 10.06
C ALA A 126 -29.17 5.67 9.59
N ASN A 127 -29.60 6.52 10.52
CA ASN A 127 -30.27 7.77 10.20
C ASN A 127 -29.23 8.85 9.86
N PRO A 128 -29.10 9.26 8.58
CA PRO A 128 -28.07 10.21 8.17
C PRO A 128 -28.24 11.58 8.85
N GLY A 129 -29.47 11.99 9.16
CA GLY A 129 -29.76 13.22 9.88
C GLY A 129 -29.14 13.24 11.27
N LYS A 130 -29.32 12.14 12.04
CA LYS A 130 -28.75 12.02 13.40
C LYS A 130 -27.22 11.96 13.39
N VAL A 131 -26.63 11.30 12.39
CA VAL A 131 -25.18 11.26 12.21
C VAL A 131 -24.64 12.65 11.89
N LEU A 132 -25.26 13.36 10.95
CA LEU A 132 -24.84 14.72 10.58
C LEU A 132 -25.04 15.74 11.71
N GLU A 133 -26.11 15.62 12.49
CA GLU A 133 -26.30 16.41 13.71
C GLU A 133 -25.19 16.16 14.73
N PHE A 134 -24.84 14.89 14.95
CA PHE A 134 -23.75 14.53 15.85
C PHE A 134 -22.40 15.05 15.36
N CYS A 135 -22.10 14.97 14.05
CA CYS A 135 -20.90 15.58 13.45
C CYS A 135 -20.88 17.10 13.63
N ARG A 136 -22.00 17.80 13.39
CA ARG A 136 -22.09 19.25 13.58
C ARG A 136 -21.90 19.64 15.04
N TRP A 137 -22.42 18.84 15.97
CA TRP A 137 -22.20 19.03 17.40
C TRP A 137 -20.73 18.83 17.78
N LEU A 138 -20.07 17.78 17.28
CA LEU A 138 -18.63 17.52 17.51
C LEU A 138 -17.77 18.69 17.04
N MET A 139 -18.01 19.20 15.83
CA MET A 139 -17.26 20.32 15.26
C MET A 139 -17.42 21.62 16.08
N ARG A 140 -18.56 21.82 16.74
CA ARG A 140 -18.77 22.98 17.62
C ARG A 140 -18.12 22.79 18.99
N ALA A 141 -18.23 21.58 19.55
CA ALA A 141 -17.66 21.25 20.85
C ALA A 141 -16.12 21.33 20.86
N GLU A 142 -15.45 20.99 19.76
CA GLU A 142 -13.99 21.15 19.65
C GLU A 142 -13.57 22.63 19.56
N VAL A 143 -14.35 23.46 18.85
CA VAL A 143 -14.11 24.91 18.76
C VAL A 143 -14.26 25.59 20.12
N ASP A 144 -15.26 25.18 20.91
CA ASP A 144 -15.47 25.72 22.26
C ASP A 144 -14.37 25.27 23.24
N ALA A 145 -13.87 24.04 23.09
CA ALA A 145 -12.76 23.52 23.91
C ALA A 145 -11.43 24.24 23.62
N GLU A 146 -11.08 24.42 22.34
CA GLU A 146 -9.86 25.15 21.93
C GLU A 146 -9.90 26.64 22.30
N GLN A 147 -11.09 27.26 22.33
CA GLN A 147 -11.26 28.64 22.79
C GLN A 147 -11.10 28.77 24.31
N SER A 148 -11.54 27.77 25.08
CA SER A 148 -11.34 27.74 26.53
C SER A 148 -9.88 27.53 26.92
N GLU A 149 -9.14 26.71 26.16
CA GLU A 149 -7.73 26.41 26.43
C GLU A 149 -6.79 27.56 26.03
N LYS A 150 -7.17 28.37 25.02
CA LYS A 150 -6.49 29.65 24.69
C LYS A 150 -6.84 30.81 25.63
N ALA A 151 -7.92 30.70 26.41
CA ALA A 151 -8.35 31.72 27.35
C ALA A 151 -7.62 31.67 28.70
N GLU A 152 -6.80 30.64 28.94
CA GLU A 152 -5.85 30.62 30.06
C GLU A 152 -4.40 30.90 29.60
N PRO A 153 -3.99 32.18 29.50
CA PRO A 153 -2.61 32.56 29.63
C PRO A 153 -2.35 33.15 31.03
N SER A 154 -1.45 32.48 31.75
CA SER A 154 -0.53 33.03 32.76
C SER A 154 -1.12 33.71 34.02
N LEU A 155 -1.12 32.96 35.13
CA LEU A 155 -0.83 33.51 36.46
C LEU A 155 0.36 32.75 37.05
#